data_AF-A0A4Q3Y2E1-F1
#
_entry.id   AF-A0A4Q3Y2E1-F1
#
_cell.length_a   1.000
_cell.length_b   1.000
_cell.length_c   1.000
_cell.angle_alpha   90.00
_cell.angle_beta   90.00
_cell.angle_gamma   90.00
#
_symmetry.space_group_name_H-M   'P 1'
#
loop_
_entity.id
_entity.type
_entity.pdbx_description
1 polymer ?
#
loop_
_entity_poly.entity_id
_entity_poly.type
_entity_poly.pdbx_seq_one_letter_code
_entity_poly.pdbx_strand_id
1 'polypeptide(L)'
;MTGITDGPVAGYPNSPKLIKVAIISIPAGVPVPSVIVLQYNPERLSRTIAPKYVQTGGIALGDEMLAGPSEETIRLTARINAVDQLAASGAVAGEFGIYPQIAELEICMFPHNTTTLSNADKITLGLLEIVPSEMPLTLLVWGSKRVVPVQLTGYSVTETMHDPNLNPVTADVSLTFKVLTYQECAATQPDYIVSIANLLSRASLPALNLADSAGGAGRY
;
A
#
# COMPACT_ATOMS: atom_id res chain seq x y z
N MET A 1 -32.41 -46.39 6.64
CA MET A 1 -32.61 -45.03 6.09
C MET A 1 -31.56 -44.18 6.77
N THR A 2 -30.35 -44.20 6.21
CA THR A 2 -29.10 -43.89 6.92
C THR A 2 -28.56 -42.57 6.38
N GLY A 3 -28.37 -41.61 7.28
CA GLY A 3 -28.01 -40.23 6.96
C GLY A 3 -26.64 -40.09 6.31
N ILE A 4 -26.58 -39.21 5.30
CA ILE A 4 -25.34 -38.73 4.71
C ILE A 4 -24.82 -37.62 5.63
N THR A 5 -23.73 -37.91 6.34
CA THR A 5 -22.90 -36.91 7.00
C THR A 5 -22.18 -36.11 5.94
N ASP A 6 -22.57 -34.84 5.77
CA ASP A 6 -21.87 -33.86 4.94
C ASP A 6 -20.55 -33.48 5.66
N GLY A 7 -19.46 -34.11 5.23
CA GLY A 7 -18.11 -33.74 5.67
C GLY A 7 -17.68 -32.41 5.06
N PRO A 8 -16.65 -31.74 5.61
CA PRO A 8 -16.17 -30.47 5.07
C PRO A 8 -15.75 -30.67 3.61
N VAL A 9 -16.35 -29.91 2.70
CA VAL A 9 -16.04 -29.95 1.28
C VAL A 9 -14.58 -29.54 1.10
N ALA A 10 -13.70 -30.53 0.95
CA ALA A 10 -12.30 -30.31 0.69
C ALA A 10 -12.17 -29.47 -0.59
N GLY A 11 -11.66 -28.25 -0.46
CA GLY A 11 -11.40 -27.37 -1.60
C GLY A 11 -10.53 -28.08 -2.62
N TYR A 12 -10.86 -27.92 -3.91
CA TYR A 12 -10.18 -28.64 -5.00
C TYR A 12 -8.65 -28.52 -4.87
N PRO A 13 -7.90 -29.63 -4.98
CA PRO A 13 -6.45 -29.67 -4.74
C PRO A 13 -5.63 -28.78 -5.70
N ASN A 14 -6.24 -28.31 -6.79
CA ASN A 14 -5.66 -27.37 -7.76
C ASN A 14 -6.32 -25.97 -7.73
N SER A 15 -7.00 -25.61 -6.64
CA SER A 15 -7.51 -24.25 -6.47
C SER A 15 -6.34 -23.26 -6.45
N PRO A 16 -6.37 -22.18 -7.26
CA PRO A 16 -5.34 -21.16 -7.22
C PRO A 16 -5.16 -20.61 -5.80
N LYS A 17 -3.93 -20.64 -5.28
CA LYS A 17 -3.62 -20.04 -3.98
C LYS A 17 -3.81 -18.53 -4.08
N LEU A 18 -4.74 -17.98 -3.30
CA LEU A 18 -5.02 -16.56 -3.29
C LEU A 18 -3.85 -15.81 -2.63
N ILE A 19 -3.08 -15.06 -3.42
CA ILE A 19 -2.05 -14.16 -2.90
C ILE A 19 -2.75 -12.91 -2.38
N LYS A 20 -2.45 -12.51 -1.14
CA LYS A 20 -3.00 -11.30 -0.54
C LYS A 20 -2.16 -10.07 -0.89
N VAL A 21 -2.84 -8.95 -1.09
CA VAL A 21 -2.18 -7.65 -1.20
C VAL A 21 -1.66 -7.25 0.18
N ALA A 22 -0.44 -6.69 0.20
CA ALA A 22 0.19 -6.21 1.43
C ALA A 22 0.79 -4.82 1.24
N ILE A 23 0.79 -4.05 2.33
CA ILE A 23 1.49 -2.78 2.46
C ILE A 23 2.60 -3.01 3.48
N ILE A 24 3.84 -2.72 3.10
CA ILE A 24 5.00 -2.86 3.97
C ILE A 24 5.54 -1.46 4.24
N SER A 25 5.60 -1.06 5.50
CA SER A 25 6.19 0.21 5.93
C SER A 25 7.49 -0.05 6.68
N ILE A 26 8.57 0.58 6.25
CA ILE A 26 9.92 0.42 6.79
C ILE A 26 10.35 1.77 7.35
N PRO A 27 10.32 1.96 8.68
CA PRO A 27 10.74 3.21 9.30
C PRO A 27 12.23 3.45 9.13
N ALA A 28 12.62 4.72 8.95
CA ALA A 28 14.02 5.12 8.95
C ALA A 28 14.64 4.86 10.34
N GLY A 29 15.80 4.18 10.36
CA GLY A 29 16.55 3.91 11.59
C GLY A 29 16.00 2.80 12.49
N VAL A 30 14.85 2.19 12.17
CA VAL A 30 14.27 1.07 12.92
C VAL A 30 14.21 -0.17 12.02
N PRO A 31 14.85 -1.29 12.39
CA PRO A 31 15.00 -2.46 11.51
C PRO A 31 13.75 -3.34 11.42
N VAL A 32 12.66 -3.01 12.13
CA VAL A 32 11.43 -3.82 12.16
C VAL A 32 10.41 -3.23 11.20
N PRO A 33 10.10 -3.90 10.07
CA PRO A 33 9.07 -3.45 9.14
C PRO A 33 7.66 -3.77 9.68
N SER A 34 6.74 -2.83 9.49
CA SER A 34 5.31 -3.06 9.71
C SER A 34 4.70 -3.65 8.44
N VAL A 35 4.11 -4.85 8.53
CA VAL A 35 3.51 -5.55 7.39
C VAL A 35 2.01 -5.62 7.59
N ILE A 36 1.27 -4.89 6.77
CA ILE A 36 -0.19 -4.84 6.79
C ILE A 36 -0.73 -5.67 5.63
N VAL A 37 -1.35 -6.80 5.95
CA VAL A 37 -1.96 -7.69 4.97
C VAL A 37 -3.45 -7.40 4.89
N LEU A 38 -3.95 -7.08 3.69
CA LEU A 38 -5.37 -6.79 3.53
C LEU A 38 -6.21 -8.05 3.77
N GLN A 39 -7.29 -7.90 4.55
CA GLN A 39 -8.20 -9.01 4.86
C GLN A 39 -8.78 -9.61 3.58
N TYR A 40 -9.32 -8.74 2.72
CA TYR A 40 -9.84 -9.05 1.39
C TYR A 40 -8.99 -8.37 0.32
N ASN A 41 -8.78 -9.07 -0.80
CA ASN A 41 -8.12 -8.46 -1.94
C ASN A 41 -9.02 -7.37 -2.53
N PRO A 42 -8.48 -6.16 -2.76
CA PRO A 42 -9.25 -5.07 -3.36
C PRO A 42 -9.75 -5.50 -4.74
N GLU A 43 -11.04 -5.26 -5.00
CA GLU A 43 -11.68 -5.57 -6.29
C GLU A 43 -11.08 -4.73 -7.42
N ARG A 44 -10.75 -3.47 -7.10
CA ARG A 44 -10.28 -2.48 -8.06
C ARG A 44 -8.98 -1.84 -7.60
N LEU A 45 -8.03 -1.76 -8.52
CA LEU A 45 -6.88 -0.88 -8.47
C LEU A 45 -6.88 0.00 -9.72
N SER A 46 -6.87 1.32 -9.53
CA SER A 46 -6.71 2.28 -10.63
C SER A 46 -5.32 2.91 -10.60
N ARG A 47 -4.81 3.21 -11.78
CA ARG A 47 -3.50 3.84 -11.98
C ARG A 47 -3.66 5.00 -12.94
N THR A 48 -3.08 6.13 -12.60
CA THR A 48 -3.00 7.30 -13.46
C THR A 48 -1.53 7.64 -13.63
N ILE A 49 -1.09 7.79 -14.87
CA ILE A 49 0.30 8.16 -15.19
C ILE A 49 0.25 9.49 -15.94
N ALA A 50 0.85 10.53 -15.38
CA ALA A 50 0.90 11.86 -15.94
C ALA A 50 2.36 12.25 -16.26
N PRO A 51 2.70 12.58 -17.51
CA PRO A 51 4.04 13.07 -17.83
C PRO A 51 4.34 14.38 -17.10
N LYS A 52 5.58 14.53 -16.61
CA LYS A 52 6.09 15.80 -16.08
C LYS A 52 6.76 16.58 -17.21
N TYR A 53 6.28 17.77 -17.52
CA TYR A 53 6.88 18.66 -18.52
C TYR A 53 7.74 19.75 -17.87
N VAL A 54 8.74 20.25 -18.59
CA VAL A 54 9.61 21.34 -18.11
C VAL A 54 8.80 22.64 -18.00
N GLN A 55 8.89 23.27 -16.83
CA GLN A 55 8.24 24.54 -16.54
C GLN A 55 9.27 25.56 -16.07
N THR A 56 9.12 26.81 -16.50
CA THR A 56 9.89 27.96 -15.99
C THR A 56 8.91 28.99 -15.46
N GLY A 57 9.01 29.32 -14.17
CA GLY A 57 8.09 30.27 -13.52
C GLY A 57 6.61 29.85 -13.56
N GLY A 58 6.33 28.54 -13.60
CA GLY A 58 4.97 28.00 -13.73
C GLY A 58 4.40 28.00 -15.15
N ILE A 59 5.17 28.43 -16.15
CA ILE A 59 4.79 28.38 -17.57
C ILE A 59 5.47 27.17 -18.20
N ALA A 60 4.69 26.31 -18.86
CA ALA A 60 5.22 25.19 -19.63
C ALA A 60 6.07 25.73 -20.80
N LEU A 61 7.32 25.26 -20.89
CA LEU A 61 8.23 25.63 -21.99
C LEU A 61 7.96 24.82 -23.28
N GLY A 62 6.97 23.93 -23.26
CA GLY A 62 6.51 23.10 -24.37
C GLY A 62 6.09 21.70 -23.90
N ASP A 63 5.13 21.10 -24.60
CA ASP A 63 4.59 19.76 -24.28
C ASP A 63 5.47 18.61 -24.81
N GLU A 64 6.65 18.92 -25.37
CA GLU A 64 7.58 17.94 -25.93
C GLU A 64 8.77 17.65 -25.01
N MET A 65 9.04 18.52 -24.02
CA MET A 65 10.22 18.39 -23.16
C MET A 65 9.83 17.90 -21.76
N LEU A 66 10.19 16.65 -21.45
CA LEU A 66 9.94 16.04 -20.16
C LEU A 66 10.92 16.55 -19.10
N ALA A 67 10.42 16.86 -17.91
CA ALA A 67 11.22 17.27 -16.75
C ALA A 67 11.78 16.08 -15.95
N GLY A 68 11.31 14.86 -16.23
CA GLY A 68 11.69 13.66 -15.49
C GLY A 68 10.73 12.50 -15.75
N PRO A 69 10.78 11.43 -14.94
CA PRO A 69 9.84 10.33 -15.02
C PRO A 69 8.42 10.84 -14.71
N SER A 70 7.43 10.25 -15.38
CA SER A 70 6.02 10.55 -15.18
C SER A 70 5.56 10.31 -13.74
N GLU A 71 4.67 11.14 -13.23
CA GLU A 71 3.99 10.89 -11.95
C GLU A 71 2.99 9.76 -12.11
N GLU A 72 3.14 8.74 -11.28
CA GLU A 72 2.18 7.65 -11.21
C GLU A 72 1.43 7.71 -9.88
N THR A 73 0.10 7.77 -9.96
CA THR A 73 -0.80 7.69 -8.81
C THR A 73 -1.56 6.37 -8.86
N ILE A 74 -1.58 5.64 -7.75
CA ILE A 74 -2.34 4.41 -7.57
C ILE A 74 -3.46 4.68 -6.57
N ARG A 75 -4.68 4.25 -6.89
CA ARG A 75 -5.78 4.24 -5.91
C ARG A 75 -6.29 2.82 -5.73
N LEU A 76 -6.52 2.44 -4.48
CA LEU A 76 -7.13 1.17 -4.12
C LEU A 76 -8.21 1.39 -3.07
N THR A 77 -9.23 0.55 -3.13
CA THR A 77 -10.30 0.50 -2.13
C THR A 77 -10.29 -0.88 -1.50
N ALA A 78 -10.11 -0.94 -0.19
CA ALA A 78 -10.08 -2.16 0.60
C ALA A 78 -11.24 -2.16 1.59
N ARG A 79 -11.81 -3.33 1.83
CA ARG A 79 -12.84 -3.54 2.86
C ARG A 79 -12.22 -4.26 4.05
N ILE A 80 -12.64 -3.87 5.25
CA ILE A 80 -12.28 -4.51 6.52
C ILE A 80 -13.57 -4.88 7.24
N ASN A 81 -13.65 -6.09 7.80
CA ASN A 81 -14.84 -6.60 8.45
C ASN A 81 -14.51 -7.51 9.65
N ALA A 82 -15.09 -7.23 10.81
CA ALA A 82 -14.96 -8.02 12.03
C ALA A 82 -15.98 -9.17 12.16
N VAL A 83 -16.96 -9.34 11.26
CA VAL A 83 -18.04 -10.35 11.39
C VAL A 83 -17.50 -11.76 11.62
N ASP A 84 -16.51 -12.20 10.84
CA ASP A 84 -15.92 -13.54 10.99
C ASP A 84 -15.16 -13.67 12.32
N GLN A 85 -14.50 -12.60 12.76
CA GLN A 85 -13.75 -12.57 14.02
C GLN A 85 -14.68 -12.56 15.24
N LEU A 86 -15.80 -11.84 15.15
CA LEU A 86 -16.86 -11.81 16.15
C LEU A 86 -17.57 -13.17 16.24
N ALA A 87 -17.85 -13.81 15.10
CA ALA A 87 -18.43 -15.15 15.06
C ALA A 87 -17.50 -16.20 15.72
N ALA A 88 -16.19 -16.02 15.57
CA ALA A 88 -15.17 -16.84 16.24
C ALA A 88 -14.92 -16.44 17.72
N SER A 89 -15.71 -15.52 18.29
CA SER A 89 -15.53 -15.00 19.65
C SER A 89 -14.13 -14.40 19.90
N GLY A 90 -13.56 -13.72 18.91
CA GLY A 90 -12.26 -13.07 19.00
C GLY A 90 -12.29 -11.92 20.02
N ALA A 91 -11.42 -11.98 21.03
CA ALA A 91 -11.37 -10.98 22.11
C ALA A 91 -11.13 -9.55 21.60
N VAL A 92 -10.19 -9.38 20.66
CA VAL A 92 -9.86 -8.06 20.08
C VAL A 92 -11.03 -7.48 19.30
N ALA A 93 -11.71 -8.30 18.49
CA ALA A 93 -12.86 -7.87 17.71
C ALA A 93 -14.08 -7.54 18.60
N GLY A 94 -14.25 -8.25 19.71
CA GLY A 94 -15.33 -7.96 20.68
C GLY A 94 -15.10 -6.68 21.49
N GLU A 95 -13.85 -6.32 21.77
CA GLU A 95 -13.52 -5.14 22.57
C GLU A 95 -13.32 -3.88 21.72
N PHE A 96 -12.68 -4.01 20.55
CA PHE A 96 -12.27 -2.87 19.71
C PHE A 96 -12.85 -2.91 18.28
N GLY A 97 -13.61 -3.94 17.91
CA GLY A 97 -14.10 -4.09 16.54
C GLY A 97 -12.96 -4.20 15.52
N ILE A 98 -13.02 -3.39 14.46
CA ILE A 98 -11.96 -3.27 13.44
C ILE A 98 -11.05 -2.05 13.64
N TYR A 99 -11.21 -1.32 14.75
CA TYR A 99 -10.45 -0.10 15.02
C TYR A 99 -8.92 -0.31 14.99
N PRO A 100 -8.35 -1.40 15.55
CA PRO A 100 -6.91 -1.63 15.48
C PRO A 100 -6.38 -1.73 14.04
N GLN A 101 -7.13 -2.37 13.14
CA GLN A 101 -6.77 -2.53 11.73
C GLN A 101 -6.80 -1.21 10.97
N ILE A 102 -7.72 -0.31 11.33
CA ILE A 102 -7.79 1.06 10.81
C ILE A 102 -6.58 1.85 11.30
N ALA A 103 -6.29 1.79 12.59
CA ALA A 103 -5.16 2.49 13.22
C ALA A 103 -3.79 2.05 12.65
N GLU A 104 -3.60 0.77 12.33
CA GLU A 104 -2.38 0.29 11.67
C GLU A 104 -2.12 1.00 10.32
N LEU A 105 -3.17 1.21 9.53
CA LEU A 105 -3.08 1.94 8.26
C LEU A 105 -2.88 3.45 8.48
N GLU A 106 -3.49 4.01 9.51
CA GLU A 106 -3.32 5.43 9.86
C GLU A 106 -1.89 5.74 10.30
N ILE A 107 -1.27 4.88 11.13
CA ILE A 107 0.11 5.04 11.59
C ILE A 107 1.09 5.10 10.41
N CYS A 108 0.78 4.46 9.27
CA CYS A 108 1.61 4.56 8.07
C CYS A 108 1.67 5.97 7.46
N MET A 109 0.69 6.84 7.72
CA MET A 109 0.73 8.25 7.29
C MET A 109 1.50 9.14 8.26
N PHE A 110 1.68 8.71 9.50
CA PHE A 110 2.35 9.51 10.51
C PHE A 110 3.86 9.29 10.46
N PRO A 111 4.67 10.35 10.64
CA PRO A 111 6.10 10.17 10.89
C PRO A 111 6.28 9.32 12.15
N HIS A 112 7.20 8.35 12.12
CA HIS A 112 7.53 7.53 13.28
C HIS A 112 8.26 8.40 14.30
N ASN A 113 7.51 8.96 15.25
CA ASN A 113 7.98 10.02 16.12
C ASN A 113 8.37 9.50 17.50
N THR A 114 9.52 8.83 17.60
CA THR A 114 10.17 8.62 18.91
C THR A 114 10.63 9.93 19.55
N THR A 115 10.61 11.06 18.80
CA THR A 115 11.18 12.34 19.21
C THR A 115 10.17 13.32 19.84
N THR A 116 8.86 13.19 19.61
CA THR A 116 7.87 14.19 20.09
C THR A 116 7.87 14.34 21.60
N LEU A 117 7.98 13.23 22.34
CA LEU A 117 8.02 13.25 23.80
C LEU A 117 9.36 13.81 24.31
N SER A 118 10.48 13.47 23.67
CA SER A 118 11.81 14.01 24.03
C SER A 118 12.01 15.49 23.68
N ASN A 119 11.23 16.00 22.73
CA ASN A 119 11.26 17.40 22.33
C ASN A 119 10.58 18.30 23.37
N ALA A 120 9.58 17.79 24.11
CA ALA A 120 8.94 18.54 25.20
C ALA A 120 9.95 18.94 26.29
N ASP A 121 10.85 18.03 26.67
CA ASP A 121 11.90 18.30 27.66
C ASP A 121 12.98 19.26 27.12
N LYS A 122 13.31 19.15 25.83
CA LYS A 122 14.28 20.05 25.15
C LYS A 122 13.73 21.46 24.91
N ILE A 123 12.41 21.62 24.77
CA ILE A 123 11.73 22.91 24.70
C ILE A 123 11.95 23.69 26.01
N THR A 124 11.81 23.02 27.16
CA THR A 124 12.05 23.65 28.48
C THR A 124 13.50 24.12 28.63
N LEU A 125 14.45 23.44 27.99
CA LEU A 125 15.88 23.78 28.03
C LEU A 125 16.33 24.76 26.92
N GLY A 126 15.42 25.22 26.05
CA GLY A 126 15.75 26.13 24.95
C GLY A 126 16.66 25.52 23.87
N LEU A 127 16.74 24.19 23.80
CA LEU A 127 17.65 23.42 22.95
C LEU A 127 16.93 22.73 21.77
N LEU A 128 15.71 23.17 21.43
CA LEU A 128 14.95 22.51 20.38
C LEU A 128 15.57 22.77 19.00
N GLU A 129 16.30 21.77 18.50
CA GLU A 129 16.62 21.65 17.08
C GLU A 129 15.51 20.85 16.40
N ILE A 130 14.75 21.49 15.51
CA ILE A 130 13.69 20.84 14.73
C ILE A 130 14.35 20.18 13.52
N VAL A 131 14.67 18.89 13.64
CA VAL A 131 15.08 18.06 12.50
C VAL A 131 13.81 17.61 11.76
N PRO A 132 13.73 17.76 10.42
CA PRO A 132 12.61 17.21 9.67
C PRO A 132 12.55 15.70 9.85
N SER A 133 11.36 15.18 10.15
CA SER A 133 11.17 13.73 10.25
C SER A 133 11.28 13.10 8.87
N GLU A 134 12.08 12.04 8.78
CA GLU A 134 12.13 11.20 7.60
C GLU A 134 10.82 10.38 7.50
N MET A 135 10.28 10.26 6.29
CA MET A 135 9.10 9.43 6.04
C MET A 135 9.50 7.96 5.93
N PRO A 136 8.69 7.02 6.44
CA PRO A 136 8.96 5.60 6.28
C PRO A 136 8.87 5.18 4.80
N LEU A 137 9.76 4.29 4.38
CA LEU A 137 9.67 3.66 3.06
C LEU A 137 8.45 2.74 3.03
N THR A 138 7.47 3.05 2.18
CA THR A 138 6.29 2.21 2.01
C THR A 138 6.34 1.44 0.67
N LEU A 139 6.07 0.15 0.71
CA LEU A 139 6.00 -0.73 -0.46
C LEU A 139 4.58 -1.27 -0.62
N LEU A 140 4.02 -1.10 -1.82
CA LEU A 140 2.78 -1.74 -2.22
C LEU A 140 3.10 -3.07 -2.92
N VAL A 141 2.71 -4.18 -2.30
CA VAL A 141 2.89 -5.54 -2.84
C VAL A 141 1.58 -5.99 -3.49
N TRP A 142 1.52 -5.87 -4.81
CA TRP A 142 0.41 -6.35 -5.63
C TRP A 142 0.76 -7.72 -6.24
N GLY A 143 0.85 -8.73 -5.37
CA GLY A 143 1.31 -10.06 -5.74
C GLY A 143 2.82 -10.12 -6.04
N SER A 144 3.32 -11.29 -6.45
CA SER A 144 4.75 -11.54 -6.60
C SER A 144 5.41 -10.80 -7.78
N LYS A 145 4.62 -10.38 -8.77
CA LYS A 145 5.12 -9.74 -10.01
C LYS A 145 5.13 -8.22 -9.95
N ARG A 146 4.57 -7.61 -8.89
CA ARG A 146 4.40 -6.15 -8.82
C ARG A 146 4.60 -5.65 -7.39
N VAL A 147 5.85 -5.31 -7.08
CA VAL A 147 6.24 -4.62 -5.85
C VAL A 147 6.66 -3.20 -6.22
N VAL A 148 6.00 -2.20 -5.67
CA VAL A 148 6.18 -0.80 -6.08
C VAL A 148 6.48 0.05 -4.85
N PRO A 149 7.53 0.89 -4.88
CA PRO A 149 7.76 1.86 -3.83
C PRO A 149 6.73 2.98 -3.96
N VAL A 150 6.04 3.26 -2.86
CA VAL A 150 4.93 4.21 -2.83
C VAL A 150 5.04 5.13 -1.63
N GLN A 151 4.45 6.30 -1.76
CA GLN A 151 4.17 7.22 -0.68
C GLN A 151 2.65 7.31 -0.55
N LEU A 152 2.13 7.08 0.65
CA LEU A 152 0.71 7.26 0.94
C LEU A 152 0.40 8.76 0.96
N THR A 153 -0.40 9.23 0.00
CA THR A 153 -0.74 10.66 -0.18
C THR A 153 -2.18 10.99 0.19
N GLY A 154 -3.04 9.97 0.31
CA GLY A 154 -4.42 10.15 0.75
C GLY A 154 -4.97 8.91 1.40
N TYR A 155 -5.75 9.13 2.45
CA TYR A 155 -6.44 8.10 3.21
C TYR A 155 -7.85 8.60 3.51
N SER A 156 -8.84 7.75 3.28
CA SER A 156 -10.22 8.01 3.64
C SER A 156 -10.83 6.71 4.11
N VAL A 157 -11.48 6.73 5.27
CA VAL A 157 -12.16 5.59 5.86
C VAL A 157 -13.63 5.95 6.06
N THR A 158 -14.50 5.02 5.69
CA THR A 158 -15.94 5.10 5.98
C THR A 158 -16.31 3.92 6.88
N GLU A 159 -16.59 4.22 8.15
CA GLU A 159 -16.97 3.23 9.16
C GLU A 159 -18.49 3.02 9.14
N THR A 160 -18.90 1.75 9.21
CA THR A 160 -20.29 1.32 9.13
C THR A 160 -20.53 0.15 10.08
N MET A 161 -21.78 0.02 10.53
CA MET A 161 -22.22 -1.00 11.49
C MET A 161 -21.41 -0.96 12.79
N HIS A 162 -22.00 -0.39 13.83
CA HIS A 162 -21.34 -0.25 15.13
C HIS A 162 -21.96 -1.21 16.14
N ASP A 163 -21.13 -1.71 17.07
CA ASP A 163 -21.61 -2.45 18.23
C ASP A 163 -22.24 -1.51 19.29
N PRO A 164 -22.80 -2.03 20.40
CA PRO A 164 -23.35 -1.19 21.47
C PRO A 164 -22.34 -0.24 22.15
N ASN A 165 -21.04 -0.53 22.05
CA ASN A 165 -19.96 0.30 22.58
C ASN A 165 -19.41 1.29 21.53
N LEU A 166 -20.08 1.41 20.37
CA LEU A 166 -19.69 2.25 19.24
C LEU A 166 -18.38 1.83 18.56
N ASN A 167 -17.97 0.57 18.71
CA ASN A 167 -16.85 0.03 17.94
C ASN A 167 -17.30 -0.27 16.49
N PRO A 168 -16.52 0.14 15.48
CA PRO A 168 -16.85 -0.17 14.09
C PRO A 168 -16.69 -1.67 13.83
N VAL A 169 -17.63 -2.24 13.08
CA VAL A 169 -17.61 -3.66 12.66
C VAL A 169 -17.18 -3.78 11.21
N THR A 170 -17.51 -2.82 10.35
CA THR A 170 -17.14 -2.82 8.92
C THR A 170 -16.63 -1.45 8.49
N ALA A 171 -15.59 -1.41 7.67
CA ALA A 171 -15.12 -0.18 7.06
C ALA A 171 -14.71 -0.37 5.60
N ASP A 172 -14.99 0.65 4.80
CA ASP A 172 -14.46 0.80 3.44
C ASP A 172 -13.34 1.85 3.48
N VAL A 173 -12.11 1.42 3.17
CA VAL A 173 -10.89 2.23 3.20
C VAL A 173 -10.43 2.53 1.78
N SER A 174 -10.30 3.80 1.45
CA SER A 174 -9.75 4.29 0.18
C SER A 174 -8.35 4.85 0.40
N LEU A 175 -7.36 4.23 -0.23
CA LEU A 175 -5.96 4.63 -0.15
C LEU A 175 -5.49 5.19 -1.50
N THR A 176 -4.84 6.34 -1.46
CA THR A 176 -4.21 6.98 -2.61
C THR A 176 -2.71 7.03 -2.39
N PHE A 177 -1.97 6.50 -3.36
CA PHE A 177 -0.52 6.41 -3.33
C PHE A 177 0.08 7.17 -4.49
N LYS A 178 1.18 7.87 -4.24
CA LYS A 178 2.12 8.30 -5.27
C LYS A 178 3.23 7.27 -5.40
N VAL A 179 3.54 6.81 -6.60
CA VAL A 179 4.68 5.91 -6.84
C VAL A 179 5.96 6.73 -6.82
N LEU A 180 6.93 6.27 -6.03
CA LEU A 180 8.22 6.92 -5.93
C LEU A 180 9.09 6.58 -7.13
N THR A 181 9.74 7.60 -7.68
CA THR A 181 10.71 7.46 -8.77
C THR A 181 12.13 7.67 -8.26
N TYR A 182 13.12 7.15 -9.00
CA TYR A 182 14.54 7.25 -8.62
C TYR A 182 15.05 8.68 -8.48
N GLN A 183 14.36 9.68 -9.04
CA GLN A 183 14.72 11.10 -8.89
C GLN A 183 14.19 11.72 -7.59
N GLU A 184 13.21 11.09 -6.95
CA GLU A 184 12.59 11.56 -5.70
C GLU A 184 13.20 10.88 -4.47
N CYS A 185 14.10 9.92 -4.69
CA CYS A 185 14.78 9.13 -3.67
C CYS A 185 16.25 9.54 -3.55
N ALA A 186 16.78 9.62 -2.33
CA ALA A 186 18.21 9.81 -2.12
C ALA A 186 18.97 8.52 -2.49
N ALA A 187 20.08 8.63 -3.21
CA ALA A 187 20.84 7.45 -3.68
C ALA A 187 21.38 6.54 -2.55
N THR A 188 21.47 7.07 -1.32
CA THR A 188 21.88 6.32 -0.12
C THR A 188 20.75 5.53 0.53
N GLN A 189 19.50 5.84 0.20
CA GLN A 189 18.32 5.25 0.81
C GLN A 189 17.84 4.01 0.02
N PRO A 190 17.21 3.02 0.68
CA PRO A 190 16.80 1.78 0.04
C PRO A 190 15.69 1.96 -1.00
N ASP A 191 14.90 3.02 -0.87
CA ASP A 191 13.83 3.39 -1.80
C ASP A 191 14.34 3.64 -3.22
N TYR A 192 15.54 4.21 -3.36
CA TYR A 192 16.22 4.42 -4.65
C TYR A 192 16.42 3.10 -5.39
N ILE A 193 16.99 2.08 -4.72
CA ILE A 193 17.25 0.77 -5.33
C ILE A 193 15.93 0.10 -5.74
N VAL A 194 14.91 0.16 -4.88
CA VAL A 194 13.61 -0.43 -5.17
C VAL A 194 12.92 0.26 -6.34
N SER A 195 13.04 1.59 -6.47
CA SER A 195 12.47 2.34 -7.59
C SER A 195 13.11 1.96 -8.93
N ILE A 196 14.42 1.71 -8.96
CA ILE A 196 15.14 1.23 -10.14
C ILE A 196 14.72 -0.20 -10.48
N ALA A 197 14.64 -1.09 -9.49
CA ALA A 197 14.20 -2.47 -9.71
C ALA A 197 12.77 -2.53 -10.29
N ASN A 198 11.87 -1.68 -9.79
CA ASN A 198 10.52 -1.53 -10.33
C ASN A 198 10.54 -1.02 -11.79
N LEU A 199 11.40 -0.06 -12.13
CA LEU A 199 11.53 0.43 -13.51
C LEU A 199 12.04 -0.67 -14.45
N LEU A 200 13.08 -1.40 -14.06
CA LEU A 200 13.68 -2.48 -14.86
C LEU A 200 12.70 -3.64 -15.08
N SER A 201 12.03 -4.09 -14.01
CA SER A 201 11.02 -5.13 -14.12
C SER A 201 9.91 -4.72 -15.10
N ARG A 202 9.41 -3.49 -15.01
CA ARG A 202 8.41 -2.96 -15.96
C ARG A 202 8.90 -2.90 -17.40
N ALA A 203 10.15 -2.49 -17.63
CA ALA A 203 10.71 -2.36 -18.98
C ALA A 203 10.81 -3.70 -19.72
N SER A 204 10.94 -4.81 -18.99
CA SER A 204 11.01 -6.16 -19.59
C SER A 204 9.64 -6.72 -20.03
N LEU A 205 8.54 -6.28 -19.42
CA LEU A 205 7.21 -6.88 -19.64
C LEU A 205 6.65 -6.71 -21.07
N PRO A 206 6.80 -5.55 -21.75
CA PRO A 206 6.29 -5.39 -23.12
C PRO A 206 6.86 -6.41 -24.11
N ALA A 207 8.08 -6.89 -23.90
CA ALA A 207 8.71 -7.91 -24.75
C ALA A 207 7.94 -9.24 -24.75
N LEU A 208 7.21 -9.54 -23.67
CA LEU A 208 6.40 -10.76 -23.57
C LEU A 208 5.19 -10.72 -24.52
N ASN A 209 4.60 -9.55 -24.76
CA ASN A 209 3.50 -9.40 -25.70
C ASN A 209 3.94 -9.64 -27.15
N LEU A 210 5.18 -9.25 -27.48
CA LEU A 210 5.77 -9.50 -28.80
C LEU A 210 5.94 -11.01 -29.03
N ALA A 211 6.45 -11.74 -28.04
CA ALA A 211 6.61 -13.19 -28.12
C ALA A 211 5.27 -13.92 -28.34
N ASP A 212 4.21 -13.48 -27.65
CA ASP A 212 2.88 -14.07 -27.80
C ASP A 212 2.26 -13.78 -29.19
N SER A 213 2.38 -12.52 -29.65
CA SER A 213 1.87 -12.13 -30.98
C SER A 213 2.56 -12.85 -32.14
N ALA A 214 3.87 -13.10 -32.03
CA ALA A 214 4.62 -13.85 -33.04
C ALA A 214 4.23 -15.34 -33.08
N GLY A 215 3.83 -15.93 -31.96
CA GLY A 215 3.30 -17.30 -31.91
C GLY A 215 1.90 -17.43 -32.53
N GLY A 216 1.10 -16.36 -32.52
CA GLY A 216 -0.24 -16.32 -33.13
C GLY A 216 -0.24 -16.08 -34.64
N ALA A 217 0.73 -15.32 -35.18
CA ALA A 217 0.81 -14.97 -36.60
C ALA A 217 1.17 -16.14 -37.54
N GLY A 218 1.64 -17.28 -37.01
CA GLY A 218 1.95 -18.50 -37.77
C GLY A 218 0.77 -19.48 -37.95
N ARG A 219 -0.45 -19.08 -37.55
CA ARG A 219 -1.67 -19.91 -37.58
C ARG A 219 -2.78 -19.25 -38.39
N TYR A 220 -2.53 -18.96 -39.67
CA TYR A 220 -3.55 -18.67 -40.68
C TYR A 220 -3.15 -19.29 -42.01
#